data_AF-A0A6P2BHF0-F1
#
_entry.id   AF-A0A6P2BHF0-F1
#
_cell.length_a   1.000
_cell.length_b   1.000
_cell.length_c   1.000
_cell.angle_alpha   90.00
_cell.angle_beta   90.00
_cell.angle_gamma   90.00
#
_symmetry.space_group_name_H-M   'P 1'
#
loop_
_entity.id
_entity.type
_entity.pdbx_description
1 polymer ?
#
loop_
_entity_poly.entity_id
_entity_poly.type
_entity_poly.pdbx_seq_one_letter_code
_entity_poly.pdbx_strand_id
1 'polypeptide(L)' 'MAGSYELARQHLESAMAAAKAENIDPERFSKALLSELLQQLRQHRSAADIRSEVAFELENLEGDQDFPFMRP' A
#
# COMPACT_ATOMS: atom_id res chain seq x y z
N MET A 1 -4.26 19.31 9.23
CA MET A 1 -4.98 18.06 8.95
C MET A 1 -4.05 17.21 8.11
N ALA A 2 -3.72 15.99 8.54
CA ALA A 2 -2.91 15.09 7.73
C ALA A 2 -3.65 14.77 6.43
N GLY A 3 -2.92 14.72 5.30
CA GLY A 3 -3.49 14.30 4.02
C GLY A 3 -3.94 12.82 4.08
N SER A 4 -4.86 12.41 3.21
CA SER A 4 -5.34 11.01 3.14
C SER A 4 -4.18 9.99 3.03
N TYR A 5 -3.18 10.30 2.21
CA TYR A 5 -1.98 9.47 2.05
C TYR A 5 -1.08 9.44 3.29
N GLU A 6 -0.94 10.57 3.98
CA GLU A 6 -0.13 10.66 5.20
C GLU A 6 -0.77 9.84 6.33
N LEU A 7 -2.10 9.95 6.49
CA LEU A 7 -2.85 9.16 7.46
C LEU A 7 -2.79 7.66 7.13
N ALA A 8 -2.94 7.30 5.85
CA ALA A 8 -2.82 5.91 5.40
C ALA A 8 -1.44 5.32 5.72
N ARG A 9 -0.36 6.09 5.50
CA ARG A 9 1.01 5.67 5.82
C ARG A 9 1.20 5.43 7.32
N GLN A 10 0.75 6.35 8.17
CA GLN A 10 0.83 6.20 9.63
C GLN A 10 0.09 4.95 10.12
N HIS A 11 -1.11 4.68 9.59
CA HIS A 11 -1.85 3.47 9.95
C HIS A 11 -1.17 2.20 9.44
N LEU A 12 -0.61 2.21 8.22
CA LEU A 12 0.14 1.07 7.70
C LEU A 12 1.37 0.77 8.55
N GLU A 13 2.16 1.78 8.92
CA GLU A 13 3.32 1.61 9.80
C GLU A 13 2.94 0.99 11.15
N SER A 14 1.86 1.49 11.76
CA SER A 14 1.32 0.95 13.02
C SER A 14 0.84 -0.50 12.87
N ALA A 15 0.14 -0.82 11.78
CA ALA A 15 -0.32 -2.18 11.50
C ALA A 15 0.84 -3.16 11.29
N MET A 16 1.90 -2.75 10.58
CA MET A 16 3.10 -3.56 10.37
C MET A 16 3.85 -3.81 11.69
N ALA A 17 3.92 -2.81 12.56
CA ALA A 17 4.50 -2.97 13.89
C ALA A 17 3.71 -3.98 14.75
N ALA A 18 2.38 -3.93 14.69
CA ALA A 18 1.52 -4.90 15.39
C ALA A 18 1.69 -6.32 14.84
N ALA A 19 1.71 -6.50 13.51
CA ALA A 19 1.94 -7.80 12.88
C ALA A 19 3.30 -8.40 13.29
N LYS A 20 4.36 -7.57 13.35
CA LYS A 20 5.68 -7.99 13.81
C LYS A 20 5.66 -8.44 15.28
N ALA A 21 4.93 -7.74 16.16
CA ALA A 21 4.80 -8.12 17.57
C ALA A 21 4.13 -9.49 17.75
N GLU A 22 3.20 -9.83 16.85
CA GLU A 22 2.50 -11.12 16.79
C GLU A 22 3.28 -12.22 16.02
N ASN A 23 4.54 -11.94 15.62
CA ASN A 23 5.36 -12.84 14.80
C ASN A 23 4.70 -13.25 13.46
N ILE A 24 3.87 -12.36 12.91
CA ILE A 24 3.28 -12.55 11.58
C ILE A 24 4.29 -12.12 10.53
N ASP A 25 4.50 -12.98 9.53
CA ASP A 25 5.34 -12.68 8.37
C ASP A 25 4.88 -11.38 7.66
N PRO A 26 5.79 -10.41 7.43
CA PRO A 26 5.44 -9.12 6.81
C PRO A 26 4.81 -9.27 5.43
N GLU A 27 5.34 -10.16 4.56
CA GLU A 27 4.82 -10.34 3.21
C GLU A 27 3.39 -10.91 3.25
N ARG A 28 3.17 -11.91 4.10
CA ARG A 28 1.84 -12.49 4.34
C ARG A 28 0.85 -11.45 4.86
N PHE A 29 1.26 -10.61 5.81
CA PHE A 29 0.41 -9.57 6.35
C PHE A 29 0.08 -8.49 5.31
N SER A 30 1.05 -8.06 4.50
CA SER A 30 0.83 -7.11 3.40
C SER A 30 -0.17 -7.66 2.37
N LYS A 31 -0.09 -8.95 2.02
CA LYS A 31 -1.07 -9.60 1.12
C LYS A 31 -2.48 -9.60 1.71
N ALA A 32 -2.61 -9.85 3.02
CA ALA A 32 -3.90 -9.78 3.71
C ALA A 32 -4.47 -8.36 3.70
N LEU A 33 -3.65 -7.35 4.01
CA LEU A 33 -4.06 -5.94 3.93
C LEU A 33 -4.51 -5.52 2.53
N LEU A 34 -3.77 -5.93 1.49
CA LEU A 34 -4.16 -5.68 0.10
C LEU A 34 -5.54 -6.28 -0.21
N SER A 35 -5.79 -7.53 0.21
CA SER A 35 -7.09 -8.19 0.01
C SER A 35 -8.24 -7.43 0.67
N GLU A 36 -8.06 -6.98 1.92
CA GLU A 36 -9.08 -6.18 2.63
C GLU A 36 -9.30 -4.81 1.98
N LEU A 37 -8.23 -4.14 1.54
CA LEU A 37 -8.33 -2.85 0.86
C LEU A 37 -9.07 -2.98 -0.48
N LEU A 38 -8.79 -4.01 -1.26
CA LEU A 38 -9.49 -4.27 -2.52
C LEU A 38 -10.98 -4.57 -2.29
N GLN A 39 -11.33 -5.29 -1.22
CA GLN A 39 -12.72 -5.52 -0.83
C GLN A 39 -13.42 -4.20 -0.46
N GLN A 40 -12.75 -3.31 0.28
CA GLN A 40 -13.27 -1.99 0.61
C GLN A 40 -13.48 -1.13 -0.65
N LEU A 41 -12.52 -1.12 -1.57
CA LEU A 41 -12.64 -0.40 -2.84
C LEU A 41 -13.79 -0.91 -3.71
N ARG A 42 -14.07 -2.22 -3.68
CA ARG A 42 -15.19 -2.82 -4.43
C ARG A 42 -16.57 -2.31 -4.00
N GLN A 43 -16.70 -1.69 -2.83
CA GLN A 43 -17.94 -1.05 -2.38
C GLN A 43 -18.23 0.24 -3.16
N HIS A 44 -17.21 0.87 -3.75
CA HIS A 44 -17.32 2.18 -4.41
C HIS A 44 -16.87 2.17 -5.87
N ARG A 45 -16.13 1.15 -6.31
CA ARG A 45 -15.52 1.04 -7.63
C ARG A 45 -15.80 -0.31 -8.30
N SER A 46 -15.86 -0.31 -9.63
CA SER A 46 -15.94 -1.54 -10.39
C SER A 46 -14.63 -2.32 -10.32
N ALA A 47 -14.67 -3.63 -10.60
CA ALA A 47 -13.45 -4.42 -10.68
C ALA A 47 -12.53 -4.00 -11.84
N ALA A 48 -13.05 -3.33 -12.87
CA ALA A 48 -12.25 -2.78 -13.96
C ALA A 48 -11.48 -1.53 -13.51
N ASP A 49 -12.16 -0.62 -12.81
CA ASP A 49 -11.53 0.61 -12.30
C ASP A 49 -10.44 0.29 -11.27
N ILE A 50 -10.70 -0.65 -10.36
CA ILE A 50 -9.71 -1.08 -9.36
C ILE A 50 -8.48 -1.68 -10.04
N ARG A 51 -8.66 -2.48 -11.09
CA ARG A 51 -7.53 -3.03 -11.86
C ARG A 51 -6.71 -1.92 -12.51
N SER A 52 -7.36 -0.91 -13.08
CA SER A 52 -6.68 0.24 -13.67
C SER A 52 -5.90 1.04 -12.63
N GLU A 53 -6.49 1.26 -11.45
CA GLU A 53 -5.85 1.97 -10.34
C GLU A 53 -4.61 1.21 -9.84
N VAL A 54 -4.75 -0.09 -9.59
CA VAL A 54 -3.62 -0.93 -9.12
C VAL A 54 -2.52 -0.98 -10.18
N ALA A 55 -2.87 -1.08 -11.46
CA ALA A 55 -1.87 -1.04 -12.53
C ALA A 55 -1.12 0.31 -12.54
N PHE A 56 -1.85 1.43 -12.44
CA PHE A 56 -1.25 2.75 -12.34
C PHE A 56 -0.31 2.87 -11.13
N GLU A 57 -0.73 2.43 -9.95
CA GLU A 57 0.12 2.46 -8.75
C GLU A 57 1.38 1.61 -8.92
N LEU A 58 1.25 0.40 -9.49
CA LEU A 58 2.40 -0.47 -9.77
C LEU A 58 3.40 0.17 -10.74
N GLU A 59 2.92 0.89 -11.76
CA GLU A 59 3.76 1.63 -12.71
C GLU A 59 4.49 2.83 -12.07
N ASN A 60 3.98 3.34 -10.95
CA ASN A 60 4.50 4.52 -10.26
C ASN A 60 5.14 4.23 -8.90
N LEU A 61 5.29 2.96 -8.51
CA LEU A 61 5.99 2.58 -7.27
C LEU A 61 7.43 3.10 -7.32
N GLU A 62 7.79 3.97 -6.37
CA GLU A 62 9.17 4.45 -6.21
C GLU A 62 10.09 3.26 -5.89
N GLY A 63 10.94 2.92 -6.85
CA GLY A 63 11.82 1.75 -6.83
C GLY A 63 12.18 1.23 -8.23
N ASP A 64 11.33 1.50 -9.24
CA ASP A 64 11.61 1.18 -10.65
C ASP A 64 12.03 2.41 -11.48
N GLN A 65 12.14 3.56 -10.81
CA GLN A 65 12.81 4.74 -11.33
C GLN A 65 14.13 4.87 -10.58
N ASP A 66 15.23 4.45 -11.23
CA ASP A 66 16.59 4.85 -10.86
C ASP A 66 16.59 6.36 -10.72
N PHE A 67 16.55 6.88 -9.49
CA PHE A 67 16.91 8.27 -9.21
C PHE A 67 18.45 8.31 -9.15
N PRO A 68 19.17 8.76 -10.20
CA PRO A 68 20.63 8.79 -10.20
C PRO A 68 21.17 9.99 -9.41
N PHE A 69 20.31 10.76 -8.76
CA PHE A 69 20.64 12.05 -8.20
C PHE A 69 20.19 12.13 -6.74
N MET A 70 20.90 11.44 -5.85
CA MET A 70 21.35 12.01 -4.57
C MET A 70 22.44 11.12 -3.95
N ARG A 71 23.68 11.31 -4.40
CA ARG A 71 24.92 11.20 -3.61
C ARG A 71 25.89 12.25 -4.17
N PRO A 72 26.77 12.90 -3.37
CA PRO A 72 26.91 12.94 -1.91
C PRO A 72 26.46 14.27 -1.28
#